data_AF-A0A935VT26-F1
#
_entry.id   AF-A0A935VT26-F1
#
_cell.length_a   1.000
_cell.length_b   1.000
_cell.length_c   1.000
_cell.angle_alpha   90.00
_cell.angle_beta   90.00
_cell.angle_gamma   90.00
#
_symmetry.space_group_name_H-M   'P 1'
#
loop_
_entity.id
_entity.type
_entity.pdbx_description
1 polymer ?
#
loop_
_entity_poly.entity_id
_entity_poly.type
_entity_poly.pdbx_seq_one_letter_code
_entity_poly.pdbx_strand_id
1 'polypeptide(L)' 'MASYEKLFEYKRKRKHDLRQILNAIFYLVKTGCQWRMLPGEFPKWQIVYYYFNRWKTLVLSKRSDAF' A
#
# COMPACT_ATOMS: atom_id res chain seq x y z
N MET A 1 23.75 -7.30 22.68
CA MET A 1 23.03 -6.01 22.78
C MET A 1 23.25 -5.13 21.54
N ALA A 2 24.49 -4.84 21.11
CA ALA A 2 24.77 -4.00 19.93
C ALA A 2 24.37 -4.59 18.55
N SER A 3 24.03 -5.89 18.46
CA SER A 3 23.69 -6.56 17.19
C SER A 3 22.24 -6.33 16.75
N TYR A 4 21.31 -6.10 17.70
CA TYR A 4 19.88 -5.95 17.41
C TYR A 4 19.52 -4.55 16.89
N GLU A 5 20.31 -3.52 17.24
CA GLU A 5 20.18 -2.15 16.73
C GLU A 5 20.30 -2.11 15.19
N LYS A 6 21.27 -2.87 14.64
CA LYS A 6 21.45 -3.02 13.18
C LYS A 6 20.26 -3.67 12.48
N LEU A 7 19.50 -4.54 13.18
CA LEU A 7 18.32 -5.19 12.61
C LEU A 7 17.14 -4.21 12.48
N PHE A 8 16.99 -3.27 13.41
CA PHE A 8 15.99 -2.21 13.30
C PHE A 8 16.36 -1.18 12.22
N GLU A 9 17.66 -0.91 12.03
CA GLU A 9 18.14 -0.02 10.97
C GLU A 9 18.06 -0.63 9.56
N TYR A 10 18.16 -1.96 9.43
CA TYR A 10 17.95 -2.69 8.17
C TYR A 10 16.48 -2.72 7.71
N LYS A 11 15.56 -2.07 8.41
CA LYS A 11 14.16 -1.98 7.99
C LYS A 11 14.06 -0.99 6.82
N ARG A 12 13.96 -1.51 5.58
CA ARG A 12 13.81 -0.74 4.34
C ARG A 12 12.75 0.37 4.50
N LYS A 13 13.21 1.62 4.57
CA LYS A 13 12.32 2.80 4.69
C LYS A 13 11.40 2.86 3.47
N ARG A 14 10.10 3.08 3.70
CA ARG A 14 9.12 3.19 2.61
C ARG A 14 9.37 4.49 1.84
N LYS A 15 9.42 4.40 0.51
CA LYS A 15 9.61 5.56 -0.36
C LYS A 15 8.38 6.49 -0.42
N HIS A 16 7.19 5.92 -0.27
CA HIS A 16 5.92 6.66 -0.30
C HIS A 16 5.21 6.53 1.03
N ASP A 17 4.59 7.61 1.48
CA ASP A 17 3.69 7.60 2.63
C ASP A 17 2.41 6.82 2.30
N LEU A 18 1.88 6.10 3.28
CA LEU A 18 0.65 5.32 3.14
C LEU A 18 -0.55 6.22 2.86
N ARG A 19 -0.55 7.47 3.34
CA ARG A 19 -1.61 8.44 3.06
C ARG A 19 -1.69 8.78 1.57
N GLN A 20 -0.55 8.94 0.90
CA GLN A 20 -0.53 9.20 -0.55
C GLN A 20 -1.12 8.04 -1.34
N ILE A 21 -0.83 6.81 -0.91
CA ILE A 21 -1.38 5.59 -1.52
C ILE A 21 -2.89 5.52 -1.29
N LEU A 22 -3.37 5.82 -0.08
CA LEU A 22 -4.80 5.87 0.23
C LEU A 22 -5.52 6.95 -0.57
N ASN A 23 -4.95 8.14 -0.68
CA ASN A 23 -5.50 9.23 -1.49
C ASN A 23 -5.64 8.82 -2.96
N ALA A 24 -4.64 8.12 -3.51
CA ALA A 24 -4.72 7.58 -4.87
C ALA A 24 -5.85 6.54 -5.03
N ILE A 25 -6.03 5.65 -4.04
CA ILE A 25 -7.14 4.68 -4.04
C ILE A 25 -8.48 5.40 -3.95
N PHE A 26 -8.63 6.40 -3.08
CA PHE A 26 -9.87 7.17 -2.97
C PHE A 26 -10.17 7.96 -4.24
N TYR A 27 -9.15 8.50 -4.90
CA TYR A 27 -9.31 9.13 -6.19
C TYR A 27 -9.85 8.15 -7.24
N LEU A 28 -9.27 6.94 -7.33
CA LEU A 28 -9.75 5.88 -8.23
C LEU A 28 -11.20 5.49 -7.95
N VAL A 29 -11.57 5.30 -6.68
CA VAL A 29 -12.94 4.93 -6.29
C VAL A 29 -13.93 6.07 -6.55
N LYS A 30 -13.53 7.32 -6.32
CA LYS A 30 -14.37 8.50 -6.50
C LYS A 30 -14.63 8.82 -7.97
N THR A 31 -13.62 8.65 -8.82
CA THR A 31 -13.68 8.99 -10.25
C THR A 31 -14.06 7.80 -11.13
N GLY A 32 -13.84 6.56 -10.66
CA GLY A 32 -14.00 5.35 -11.45
C GLY A 32 -12.98 5.21 -12.57
N CYS A 33 -11.90 6.00 -12.57
CA CYS A 33 -10.93 5.98 -13.66
C CYS A 33 -10.09 4.69 -13.66
N GLN A 34 -9.56 4.33 -14.83
CA GLN A 34 -8.69 3.17 -14.96
C GLN A 34 -7.39 3.38 -14.19
N TRP A 35 -6.86 2.31 -13.59
CA TRP A 35 -5.59 2.33 -12.83
C TRP A 35 -4.43 2.96 -13.60
N ARG A 36 -4.36 2.77 -14.91
CA ARG A 36 -3.31 3.33 -15.78
C ARG A 36 -3.46 4.83 -16.06
N MET A 37 -4.65 5.38 -15.82
CA MET A 37 -4.96 6.81 -15.99
C MET A 37 -4.78 7.60 -14.70
N LEU A 38 -4.15 7.01 -13.68
CA LEU A 38 -3.88 7.71 -12.43
C LEU A 38 -3.00 8.95 -12.71
N PRO A 39 -3.39 10.15 -12.23
CA PRO A 39 -2.59 11.36 -12.41
C PRO A 39 -1.17 11.20 -11.86
N GLY A 40 -0.19 11.83 -12.54
CA GLY A 40 1.24 11.74 -12.20
C GLY A 40 1.63 12.35 -10.86
N GLU A 41 0.74 13.11 -10.23
CA GLU A 41 0.90 13.65 -8.88
C GLU A 41 0.85 12.55 -7.80
N PHE A 42 0.20 11.42 -8.11
CA PHE A 42 0.13 10.27 -7.22
C PHE A 42 1.31 9.31 -7.43
N PRO A 43 1.60 8.45 -6.43
CA PRO A 43 2.53 7.34 -6.62
C PRO A 43 2.14 6.49 -7.84
N LYS A 44 3.15 5.92 -8.53
CA LYS A 44 2.91 5.07 -9.71
C LYS A 44 1.85 4.00 -9.42
N TRP A 45 0.93 3.82 -10.37
CA TRP A 45 -0.22 2.92 -10.23
C TRP A 45 0.15 1.50 -9.77
N GLN A 46 1.34 1.01 -10.15
CA GLN A 46 1.87 -0.31 -9.76
C GLN A 46 2.02 -0.44 -8.24
N ILE A 47 2.51 0.62 -7.59
CA ILE A 47 2.69 0.68 -6.14
C ILE A 47 1.33 0.75 -5.46
N VAL A 48 0.44 1.61 -5.96
CA VAL A 48 -0.92 1.75 -5.43
C VAL A 48 -1.67 0.42 -5.50
N TYR A 49 -1.60 -0.26 -6.64
CA TYR A 49 -2.19 -1.58 -6.85
C TYR A 49 -1.59 -2.66 -5.94
N TYR A 50 -0.27 -2.64 -5.76
CA TYR A 50 0.41 -3.56 -4.83
C TYR A 50 -0.15 -3.46 -3.41
N TYR A 51 -0.30 -2.23 -2.89
CA TYR A 51 -0.86 -2.01 -1.55
C TYR A 51 -2.34 -2.38 -1.48
N PHE A 52 -3.12 -1.99 -2.49
CA PHE A 52 -4.53 -2.36 -2.58
C PHE A 52 -4.73 -3.88 -2.52
N ASN A 53 -4.00 -4.64 -3.36
CA ASN A 53 -4.11 -6.09 -3.39
C ASN A 53 -3.62 -6.72 -2.08
N ARG A 54 -2.52 -6.21 -1.51
CA ARG A 54 -2.00 -6.69 -0.22
C ARG A 54 -3.02 -6.52 0.90
N TRP A 55 -3.69 -5.37 0.98
CA TRP A 55 -4.71 -5.13 2.00
C TRP A 55 -5.96 -5.98 1.75
N LYS A 56 -6.39 -6.13 0.51
CA LYS A 56 -7.50 -7.03 0.16
C LYS A 56 -7.21 -8.46 0.61
N THR A 57 -6.02 -9.00 0.33
CA THR A 57 -5.63 -10.35 0.77
C THR A 57 -5.58 -10.47 2.28
N LEU A 58 -5.05 -9.46 2.99
CA LEU A 58 -5.04 -9.47 4.46
C LEU A 58 -6.45 -9.48 5.05
N VAL A 59 -7.37 -8.69 4.49
CA VAL A 59 -8.77 -8.68 4.92
C VAL A 59 -9.43 -10.03 4.66
N LEU A 60 -9.19 -10.64 3.50
CA LEU A 60 -9.74 -11.96 3.16
C LEU A 60 -9.17 -13.06 4.08
N SER A 61 -7.87 -13.03 4.36
CA SER A 61 -7.23 -13.99 5.28
C SER A 61 -7.75 -13.86 6.72
N LYS A 62 -8.04 -12.64 7.20
CA LYS A 62 -8.62 -12.45 8.54
C LYS A 62 -10.07 -12.91 8.65
N ARG A 63 -10.76 -13.08 7.51
CA ARG A 63 -12.19 -13.42 7.46
C ARG A 63 -12.43 -14.93 7.41
N SER A 64 -11.44 -15.73 6.98
CA SER A 64 -11.49 -17.19 7.04
C SER A 64 -11.31 -17.74 8.45
N ASP A 65 -10.67 -16.98 9.34
CA ASP A 65 -10.40 -17.38 10.73
C ASP A 65 -11.59 -17.05 11.68
N ALA A 66 -12.71 -16.58 11.12
CA ALA A 66 -13.89 -16.12 11.84
C ALA A 66 -15.07 -17.13 11.78
N PHE A 67 -14.81 -18.38 11.40
CA PHE A 67 -15.79 -19.48 11.37
C PHE A 67 -15.24 -20.71 12.08
#